data_AF-A0AAP3E8R8-F1
#
_entry.id   AF-A0AAP3E8R8-F1
#
_cell.length_a   1.000
_cell.length_b   1.000
_cell.length_c   1.000
_cell.angle_alpha   90.00
_cell.angle_beta   90.00
_cell.angle_gamma   90.00
#
_symmetry.space_group_name_H-M   'P 1'
#
loop_
_entity.id
_entity.type
_entity.pdbx_description
1 polymer ?
#
loop_
_entity_poly.entity_id
_entity_poly.type
_entity_poly.pdbx_seq_one_letter_code
_entity_poly.pdbx_strand_id
1 'polypeptide(L)'
;MIVISRYIEQLAWEAGRGTLRSSFQNLSHVTDEVGTHNVYKSMGETGVDVHLYGYESAESNIEYLQSDLEVSVHAGDSAEHHNAWFVVFRPDEWTEQKKGAALVCLEMEPRIWDGFWTYDRERVVAIDEYIAATL
;
A
#
# COMPACT_ATOMS: atom_id res chain seq x y z
N MET A 1 10.12 -10.00 -1.77
CA MET A 1 8.88 -9.32 -1.34
C MET A 1 8.18 -8.56 -2.46
N ILE A 2 8.92 -7.86 -3.35
CA ILE A 2 8.35 -7.14 -4.51
C ILE A 2 7.31 -7.97 -5.30
N VAL A 3 7.58 -9.24 -5.57
CA VAL A 3 6.63 -10.10 -6.34
C VAL A 3 5.26 -10.21 -5.66
N ILE A 4 5.23 -10.33 -4.32
CA ILE A 4 3.97 -10.40 -3.58
C ILE A 4 3.29 -9.04 -3.58
N SER A 5 4.02 -7.95 -3.38
CA SER A 5 3.48 -6.58 -3.51
C SER A 5 2.78 -6.37 -4.86
N ARG A 6 3.48 -6.69 -5.96
CA ARG A 6 2.95 -6.56 -7.32
C ARG A 6 1.74 -7.45 -7.56
N TYR A 7 1.72 -8.64 -6.98
CA TYR A 7 0.57 -9.52 -7.04
C TYR A 7 -0.65 -8.95 -6.28
N ILE A 8 -0.46 -8.38 -5.10
CA ILE A 8 -1.56 -7.75 -4.34
C ILE A 8 -2.09 -6.51 -5.06
N GLU A 9 -1.20 -5.70 -5.65
CA GLU A 9 -1.58 -4.58 -6.52
C GLU A 9 -2.39 -5.07 -7.72
N GLN A 10 -1.97 -6.15 -8.37
CA GLN A 10 -2.74 -6.75 -9.47
C GLN A 10 -4.12 -7.21 -9.02
N LEU A 11 -4.26 -7.83 -7.83
CA LEU A 11 -5.57 -8.22 -7.29
C LEU A 11 -6.48 -7.01 -7.09
N ALA A 12 -5.95 -5.89 -6.60
CA ALA A 12 -6.70 -4.65 -6.43
C ALA A 12 -7.21 -4.13 -7.78
N TRP A 13 -6.31 -4.06 -8.77
CA TRP A 13 -6.62 -3.60 -10.11
C TRP A 13 -7.69 -4.49 -10.79
N GLU A 14 -7.55 -5.82 -10.71
CA GLU A 14 -8.51 -6.77 -11.27
C GLU A 14 -9.88 -6.70 -10.57
N ALA A 15 -9.90 -6.44 -9.27
CA ALA A 15 -11.14 -6.27 -8.52
C ALA A 15 -11.88 -4.97 -8.88
N GLY A 16 -11.14 -3.92 -9.24
CA GLY A 16 -11.61 -2.61 -9.69
C GLY A 16 -12.32 -1.77 -8.63
N ARG A 17 -12.41 -2.27 -7.38
CA ARG A 17 -13.00 -1.62 -6.20
C ARG A 17 -12.51 -2.29 -4.93
N GLY A 18 -12.59 -1.57 -3.81
CA GLY A 18 -12.02 -1.97 -2.52
C GLY A 18 -11.01 -0.95 -2.04
N THR A 19 -10.27 -1.29 -1.00
CA THR A 19 -9.22 -0.42 -0.42
C THR A 19 -7.85 -1.07 -0.63
N LEU A 20 -6.90 -0.30 -1.17
CA LEU A 20 -5.49 -0.67 -1.25
C LEU A 20 -4.67 0.27 -0.36
N ARG A 21 -3.96 -0.30 0.62
CA ARG A 21 -3.01 0.43 1.47
C ARG A 21 -1.59 0.00 1.17
N SER A 22 -0.73 0.95 0.86
CA SER A 22 0.67 0.68 0.52
C SER A 22 1.62 1.63 1.24
N SER A 23 2.63 1.07 1.90
CA SER A 23 3.73 1.86 2.49
C SER A 23 4.94 1.87 1.59
N PHE A 24 5.56 3.05 1.46
CA PHE A 24 6.78 3.29 0.68
C PHE A 24 8.01 3.59 1.52
N GLN A 25 7.84 3.62 2.85
CA GLN A 25 8.79 4.18 3.81
C GLN A 25 9.04 5.67 3.54
N ASN A 26 9.69 6.02 2.42
CA ASN A 26 9.79 7.37 1.91
C ASN A 26 8.77 7.60 0.79
N LEU A 27 7.90 8.60 0.92
CA LEU A 27 6.88 8.92 -0.07
C LEU A 27 7.46 9.38 -1.43
N SER A 28 8.71 9.87 -1.49
CA SER A 28 9.36 10.21 -2.77
C SER A 28 9.54 9.00 -3.69
N HIS A 29 9.63 7.79 -3.13
CA HIS A 29 9.80 6.55 -3.92
C HIS A 29 8.63 6.28 -4.87
N VAL A 30 7.45 6.85 -4.59
CA VAL A 30 6.27 6.71 -5.46
C VAL A 30 6.51 7.36 -6.83
N THR A 31 7.15 8.53 -6.85
CA THR A 31 7.46 9.27 -8.09
C THR A 31 8.81 8.91 -8.69
N ASP A 32 9.80 8.57 -7.87
CA ASP A 32 11.18 8.32 -8.31
C ASP A 32 11.30 7.03 -9.14
N GLU A 33 10.39 6.08 -8.93
CA GLU A 33 10.34 4.83 -9.66
C GLU A 33 9.22 4.83 -10.71
N VAL A 34 9.59 5.01 -11.99
CA VAL A 34 8.64 5.07 -13.13
C VAL A 34 7.64 3.90 -13.13
N GLY A 35 8.10 2.69 -12.80
CA GLY A 35 7.25 1.51 -12.73
C GLY A 35 6.20 1.59 -11.62
N THR A 36 6.59 2.11 -10.45
CA THR A 36 5.69 2.31 -9.31
C THR A 36 4.69 3.42 -9.63
N HIS A 37 5.15 4.58 -10.10
CA HIS A 37 4.28 5.69 -10.47
C HIS A 37 3.15 5.26 -11.43
N ASN A 38 3.50 4.54 -12.51
CA ASN A 38 2.51 4.10 -13.49
C ASN A 38 1.49 3.11 -12.91
N VAL A 39 1.91 2.22 -12.01
CA VAL A 39 0.99 1.28 -11.34
C VAL A 39 -0.04 2.05 -10.51
N TYR A 40 0.39 3.02 -9.71
CA TYR A 40 -0.52 3.77 -8.85
C TYR A 40 -1.39 4.76 -9.63
N LYS A 41 -0.87 5.34 -10.72
CA LYS A 41 -1.66 6.15 -11.64
C LYS A 41 -2.80 5.33 -12.26
N SER A 42 -2.49 4.16 -12.82
CA SER A 42 -3.52 3.26 -13.36
C SER A 42 -4.46 2.70 -12.29
N MET A 43 -4.04 2.65 -11.02
CA MET A 43 -4.92 2.29 -9.90
C MET A 43 -5.93 3.39 -9.59
N GLY A 44 -5.50 4.66 -9.59
CA GLY A 44 -6.38 5.83 -9.36
C GLY A 44 -7.48 5.97 -10.40
N GLU A 45 -7.23 5.52 -11.63
CA GLU A 45 -8.24 5.47 -12.71
C GLU A 45 -9.32 4.39 -12.50
N THR A 46 -9.23 3.57 -11.46
CA THR A 46 -10.23 2.56 -11.09
C THR A 46 -11.15 3.04 -9.97
N GLY A 47 -12.04 2.17 -9.47
CA GLY A 47 -12.83 2.45 -8.26
C GLY A 47 -12.15 2.01 -6.95
N VAL A 48 -10.85 1.68 -6.97
CA VAL A 48 -10.10 1.30 -5.77
C VAL A 48 -9.72 2.55 -4.99
N ASP A 49 -10.04 2.56 -3.69
CA ASP A 49 -9.61 3.59 -2.74
C ASP A 49 -8.16 3.34 -2.32
N VAL A 50 -7.24 4.17 -2.78
CA VAL A 50 -5.80 3.97 -2.61
C VAL A 50 -5.26 4.89 -1.52
N HIS A 51 -4.60 4.30 -0.54
CA HIS A 51 -3.92 4.98 0.56
C HIS A 51 -2.42 4.72 0.52
N LEU A 52 -1.62 5.79 0.45
CA LEU A 52 -0.16 5.74 0.49
C LEU A 52 0.35 6.16 1.86
N TYR A 53 1.33 5.43 2.38
CA TYR A 53 1.92 5.64 3.69
C TYR A 53 3.44 5.82 3.60
N GLY A 54 4.00 6.65 4.46
CA GLY A 54 5.44 6.84 4.61
C GLY A 54 5.77 8.15 5.30
N TYR A 55 7.06 8.41 5.52
CA TYR A 55 7.52 9.72 5.91
C TYR A 55 7.64 10.65 4.69
N GLU A 56 7.40 11.93 4.95
CA GLU A 56 7.53 12.99 3.98
C GLU A 56 8.98 13.52 3.99
N SER A 57 9.72 13.22 2.92
CA SER A 57 11.00 13.87 2.64
C SER A 57 10.78 15.20 1.89
N ALA A 58 11.83 16.01 1.77
CA ALA A 58 11.77 17.27 1.01
C ALA A 58 11.37 17.08 -0.47
N GLU A 59 11.57 15.87 -1.00
CA GLU A 59 11.29 15.48 -2.39
C GLU A 59 9.89 14.86 -2.57
N SER A 60 9.16 14.55 -1.50
CA SER A 60 7.94 13.73 -1.55
C SER A 60 6.73 14.40 -2.24
N ASN A 61 6.72 15.74 -2.39
CA ASN A 61 5.69 16.55 -3.06
C ASN A 61 4.26 15.97 -2.97
N ILE A 62 3.70 15.97 -1.75
CA ILE A 62 2.44 15.30 -1.42
C ILE A 62 1.26 15.81 -2.26
N GLU A 63 1.20 17.12 -2.52
CA GLU A 63 0.14 17.72 -3.34
C GLU A 63 0.15 17.17 -4.77
N TYR A 64 1.35 16.95 -5.34
CA TYR A 64 1.49 16.32 -6.65
C TYR A 64 1.03 14.86 -6.64
N LEU A 65 1.39 14.08 -5.60
CA LEU A 65 0.93 12.70 -5.46
C LEU A 65 -0.59 12.60 -5.41
N GLN A 66 -1.23 13.42 -4.57
CA GLN A 66 -2.68 13.41 -4.40
C GLN A 66 -3.42 13.80 -5.69
N SER A 67 -2.88 14.77 -6.44
CA SER A 67 -3.53 15.28 -7.66
C SER A 67 -3.23 14.46 -8.93
N ASP A 68 -2.03 13.91 -9.10
CA ASP A 68 -1.68 13.11 -10.29
C ASP A 68 -2.23 11.68 -10.21
N LEU A 69 -2.30 11.11 -9.00
CA LEU A 69 -2.64 9.70 -8.78
C LEU A 69 -4.05 9.47 -8.23
N GLU A 70 -4.76 10.54 -7.85
CA GLU A 70 -6.08 10.46 -7.19
C GLU A 70 -6.08 9.57 -5.92
N VAL A 71 -5.05 9.73 -5.09
CA VAL A 71 -4.81 8.91 -3.88
C VAL A 71 -4.95 9.70 -2.58
N SER A 72 -5.22 9.00 -1.49
CA SER A 72 -5.07 9.52 -0.13
C SER A 72 -3.64 9.28 0.37
N VAL A 73 -2.99 10.31 0.93
CA VAL A 73 -1.63 10.19 1.46
C VAL A 73 -1.63 10.40 2.97
N HIS A 74 -0.95 9.50 3.68
CA HIS A 74 -0.82 9.44 5.13
C HIS A 74 0.67 9.57 5.46
N ALA A 75 1.11 10.82 5.62
CA ALA A 75 2.48 11.14 5.97
C ALA A 75 2.67 11.12 7.48
N GLY A 76 3.73 10.48 7.95
CA GLY A 76 4.06 10.41 9.38
C GLY A 76 5.52 10.07 9.64
N ASP A 77 5.96 10.28 10.88
CA ASP A 77 7.38 10.17 11.28
C ASP A 77 7.62 9.07 12.33
N SER A 78 6.65 8.15 12.50
CA SER A 78 6.79 7.05 13.45
C SER A 78 7.74 5.95 12.95
N ALA A 79 8.21 5.09 13.84
CA ALA A 79 9.03 3.95 13.45
C ALA A 79 8.32 3.05 12.42
N GLU A 80 7.00 2.93 12.46
CA GLU A 80 6.22 2.22 11.45
C GLU A 80 6.24 2.93 10.08
N HIS A 81 6.15 4.27 10.04
CA HIS A 81 6.27 5.01 8.79
C HIS A 81 7.65 4.85 8.15
N HIS A 82 8.71 4.76 8.97
CA HIS A 82 10.09 4.59 8.49
C HIS A 82 10.45 3.15 8.12
N ASN A 83 9.97 2.16 8.88
CA ASN A 83 10.49 0.79 8.81
C ASN A 83 9.48 -0.23 8.29
N ALA A 84 8.20 0.11 8.16
CA ALA A 84 7.19 -0.81 7.66
C ALA A 84 7.06 -0.71 6.14
N TRP A 85 7.12 -1.86 5.48
CA TRP A 85 6.69 -2.05 4.11
C TRP A 85 5.49 -3.00 4.12
N PHE A 86 4.33 -2.48 3.72
CA PHE A 86 3.13 -3.28 3.57
C PHE A 86 2.43 -2.97 2.25
N VAL A 87 1.69 -3.95 1.74
CA VAL A 87 0.71 -3.80 0.66
C VAL A 87 -0.49 -4.65 1.06
N VAL A 88 -1.63 -4.00 1.27
CA VAL A 88 -2.84 -4.63 1.81
C VAL A 88 -4.01 -4.26 0.92
N PHE A 89 -4.62 -5.27 0.30
CA PHE A 89 -5.83 -5.09 -0.47
C PHE A 89 -7.01 -5.75 0.26
N ARG A 90 -8.02 -4.94 0.56
CA ARG A 90 -9.32 -5.39 1.10
C ARG A 90 -10.42 -5.10 0.07
N PRO A 91 -10.99 -6.12 -0.61
CA PRO A 91 -12.14 -5.89 -1.45
C PRO A 91 -13.36 -5.50 -0.60
N ASP A 92 -14.26 -4.70 -1.15
CA ASP A 92 -15.55 -4.38 -0.51
C ASP A 92 -16.41 -5.63 -0.31
N GLU A 93 -16.29 -6.57 -1.26
CA GLU A 93 -17.07 -7.80 -1.31
C GLU A 93 -16.14 -8.99 -1.50
N TRP A 94 -16.28 -9.98 -0.62
CA TRP A 94 -15.49 -11.20 -0.63
C TRP A 94 -16.25 -12.28 -1.40
N THR A 95 -15.70 -12.72 -2.53
CA THR A 95 -16.27 -13.81 -3.34
C THR A 95 -15.19 -14.85 -3.67
N GLU A 96 -15.57 -15.95 -4.31
CA GLU A 96 -14.58 -16.93 -4.78
C GLU A 96 -13.57 -16.32 -5.77
N GLN A 97 -14.01 -15.32 -6.55
CA GLN A 97 -13.21 -14.61 -7.55
C GLN A 97 -12.55 -13.34 -6.99
N LYS A 98 -13.08 -12.75 -5.90
CA LYS A 98 -12.56 -11.53 -5.29
C LYS A 98 -12.03 -11.82 -3.89
N LYS A 99 -10.71 -11.96 -3.79
CA LYS A 99 -9.99 -12.21 -2.54
C LYS A 99 -9.11 -11.01 -2.20
N GLY A 100 -9.08 -10.64 -0.93
CA GLY A 100 -8.09 -9.74 -0.38
C GLY A 100 -6.80 -10.46 -0.02
N ALA A 101 -5.75 -9.69 0.18
CA ALA A 101 -4.43 -10.17 0.55
C ALA A 101 -3.68 -9.09 1.32
N ALA A 102 -2.80 -9.52 2.23
CA ALA A 102 -1.94 -8.62 2.97
C ALA A 102 -0.50 -9.11 2.94
N LEU A 103 0.43 -8.18 2.72
CA LEU A 103 1.85 -8.31 2.97
C LEU A 103 2.22 -7.26 4.02
N VAL A 104 2.90 -7.66 5.08
CA VAL A 104 3.46 -6.75 6.09
C VAL A 104 4.88 -7.19 6.36
N CYS A 105 5.82 -6.26 6.26
CA CYS A 105 7.22 -6.49 6.52
C CYS A 105 7.80 -5.35 7.33
N LEU A 106 8.61 -5.67 8.32
CA LEU A 106 9.29 -4.71 9.18
C LEU A 106 10.79 -4.86 8.98
N GLU A 107 11.47 -3.74 8.72
CA GLU A 107 12.92 -3.70 8.69
C GLU A 107 13.45 -3.77 10.13
N MET A 108 14.14 -4.85 10.46
CA MET A 108 14.70 -5.09 11.79
C MET A 108 16.13 -4.56 11.91
N GLU A 109 16.87 -4.64 10.80
CA GLU A 109 18.21 -4.08 10.60
C GLU A 109 18.32 -3.65 9.13
N PRO A 110 19.31 -2.81 8.74
CA PRO A 110 19.45 -2.39 7.35
C PRO A 110 19.47 -3.56 6.37
N ARG A 111 18.43 -3.66 5.53
CA ARG A 111 18.16 -4.71 4.54
C ARG A 111 17.84 -6.10 5.12
N ILE A 112 17.53 -6.20 6.41
CA ILE A 112 17.03 -7.41 7.06
C ILE A 112 15.57 -7.21 7.44
N TRP A 113 14.72 -8.05 6.87
CA TRP A 113 13.28 -7.91 6.95
C TRP A 113 12.65 -9.11 7.64
N ASP A 114 11.77 -8.85 8.60
CA ASP A 114 10.80 -9.83 9.08
C ASP A 114 9.48 -9.60 8.33
N GLY A 115 9.00 -10.64 7.65
CA GLY A 115 7.95 -10.50 6.65
C GLY A 115 6.91 -11.60 6.74
N PHE A 116 5.65 -11.18 6.66
CA PHE A 116 4.49 -12.05 6.68
C PHE A 116 3.52 -11.67 5.56
N TRP A 117 2.89 -12.66 4.94
CA TRP A 117 1.83 -12.42 3.97
C TRP A 117 0.70 -13.46 4.10
N THR A 118 -0.52 -13.08 3.72
CA THR A 118 -1.71 -13.93 3.89
C THR A 118 -2.85 -13.60 2.93
N TYR A 119 -3.69 -14.59 2.68
CA TYR A 119 -5.04 -14.45 2.08
C TYR A 119 -6.16 -14.64 3.10
N ASP A 120 -5.82 -14.99 4.34
CA ASP A 120 -6.81 -15.20 5.39
C ASP A 120 -7.63 -13.94 5.62
N ARG A 121 -8.93 -14.02 5.36
CA ARG A 121 -9.85 -12.88 5.35
C ARG A 121 -9.82 -12.13 6.68
N GLU A 122 -9.91 -12.84 7.79
CA GLU A 122 -9.96 -12.22 9.12
C GLU A 122 -8.66 -11.47 9.40
N ARG A 123 -7.52 -12.04 9.01
CA ARG A 123 -6.22 -11.41 9.18
C ARG A 123 -6.00 -10.22 8.24
N VAL A 124 -6.47 -10.27 6.99
CA VAL A 124 -6.43 -9.12 6.06
C VAL A 124 -7.24 -7.95 6.63
N VAL A 125 -8.46 -8.22 7.11
CA VAL A 125 -9.32 -7.19 7.72
C VAL A 125 -8.66 -6.59 8.96
N ALA A 126 -8.13 -7.42 9.87
CA ALA A 126 -7.47 -6.94 11.07
C ALA A 126 -6.24 -6.06 10.78
N ILE A 127 -5.45 -6.40 9.75
CA ILE A 127 -4.30 -5.60 9.33
C ILE A 127 -4.76 -4.27 8.72
N ASP A 128 -5.75 -4.29 7.82
CA ASP A 128 -6.31 -3.07 7.20
C ASP A 128 -6.85 -2.10 8.26
N GLU A 129 -7.63 -2.61 9.22
CA GLU A 129 -8.20 -1.81 10.31
C GLU A 129 -7.12 -1.25 11.25
N TYR A 130 -6.09 -2.05 11.58
CA TYR A 130 -4.98 -1.57 12.40
C TYR A 130 -4.23 -0.41 11.72
N ILE A 131 -3.90 -0.57 10.44
CA ILE A 131 -3.22 0.48 9.66
C ILE A 131 -4.10 1.73 9.64
N ALA A 132 -5.37 1.61 9.26
CA ALA A 132 -6.28 2.76 9.17
C ALA A 132 -6.49 3.52 10.48
N ALA A 133 -6.36 2.85 11.63
CA ALA A 133 -6.55 3.45 12.94
C ALA A 133 -5.27 4.06 13.54
N THR A 134 -4.10 3.61 13.08
CA THR A 134 -2.82 3.89 13.77
C THR A 134 -1.84 4.68 12.91
N LEU A 135 -1.95 4.57 11.59
CA LEU A 135 -1.12 5.24 10.59
C LEU A 135 -2.00 6.16 9.75
#